data_AF-A0A850EGI1-F1
#
_entry.id   AF-A0A850EGI1-F1
#
_cell.length_a   1.000
_cell.length_b   1.000
_cell.length_c   1.000
_cell.angle_alpha   90.00
_cell.angle_beta   90.00
_cell.angle_gamma   90.00
#
_symmetry.space_group_name_H-M   'P 1'
#
loop_
_entity.id
_entity.type
_entity.pdbx_description
1 polymer ?
#
loop_
_entity_poly.entity_id
_entity_poly.type
_entity_poly.pdbx_seq_one_letter_code
_entity_poly.pdbx_strand_id
1 'polypeptide(L)'
;MEGLWGSIEKYLQHDVGWVAFSSDGQGIGLCHAAFIGGGLAELSIHVNKSARGQGFGFQLARNFIGDCLNRGVIPNWTCDTQNVPSFRMAQKLGFKENTKYNLFSSIYTPILHEPSRT
;
A
#
# COMPACT_ATOMS: atom_id res chain seq x y z
N MET A 1 15.51 -4.11 1.38
CA MET A 1 15.84 -3.45 0.10
C MET A 1 16.72 -4.36 -0.74
N GLU A 2 17.87 -4.86 -0.24
CA GLU A 2 18.66 -5.87 -0.97
C GLU A 2 17.98 -7.25 -1.08
N GLY A 3 17.23 -7.68 -0.06
CA GLY A 3 16.67 -9.05 -0.05
C GLY A 3 15.68 -9.39 -1.17
N LEU A 4 14.87 -8.43 -1.64
CA LEU A 4 13.87 -8.68 -2.69
C LEU A 4 14.46 -8.56 -4.10
N TRP A 5 15.38 -7.62 -4.31
CA TRP A 5 15.89 -7.26 -5.64
C TRP A 5 17.36 -7.64 -5.86
N GLY A 6 18.07 -8.08 -4.84
CA GLY A 6 19.48 -8.47 -4.89
C GLY A 6 20.48 -7.31 -4.97
N SER A 7 20.05 -6.08 -5.29
CA SER A 7 20.87 -4.87 -5.21
C SER A 7 20.02 -3.60 -5.13
N ILE A 8 20.64 -2.48 -4.74
CA ILE A 8 19.98 -1.16 -4.69
C ILE A 8 19.62 -0.68 -6.10
N GLU A 9 20.48 -0.93 -7.09
CA GLU A 9 20.26 -0.52 -8.48
C GLU A 9 19.02 -1.19 -9.05
N LYS A 10 18.88 -2.51 -8.81
CA LYS A 10 17.68 -3.26 -9.23
C LYS A 10 16.44 -2.77 -8.51
N TYR A 11 16.53 -2.44 -7.22
CA TYR A 11 15.44 -1.82 -6.48
C TYR A 11 15.02 -0.49 -7.13
N LEU A 12 15.95 0.41 -7.40
CA LEU A 12 15.66 1.71 -8.03
C LEU A 12 15.08 1.57 -9.45
N GLN A 13 15.51 0.54 -10.18
CA GLN A 13 15.04 0.29 -11.54
C GLN A 13 13.67 -0.37 -11.59
N HIS A 14 13.35 -1.31 -10.68
CA HIS A 14 12.19 -2.19 -10.82
C HIS A 14 11.11 -1.98 -9.77
N ASP A 15 11.44 -1.45 -8.60
CA ASP A 15 10.47 -1.26 -7.53
C ASP A 15 9.59 -0.02 -7.78
N VAL A 16 8.48 0.05 -7.04
CA VAL A 16 7.54 1.17 -7.06
C VAL A 16 7.28 1.59 -5.62
N GLY A 17 7.46 2.88 -5.33
CA GLY A 17 7.21 3.40 -3.99
C GLY A 17 7.28 4.91 -3.88
N TRP A 18 6.56 5.43 -2.89
CA TRP A 18 6.41 6.84 -2.59
C TRP A 18 6.47 7.05 -1.08
N VAL A 19 7.09 8.15 -0.66
CA VAL A 19 7.15 8.60 0.73
C VAL A 19 6.56 10.00 0.83
N ALA A 20 5.71 10.21 1.82
CA ALA A 20 5.18 11.53 2.17
C ALA A 20 6.05 12.11 3.29
N PHE A 21 6.48 13.36 3.10
CA PHE A 21 7.22 14.12 4.10
C PHE A 21 6.37 15.27 4.63
N SER A 22 6.49 15.57 5.93
CA SER A 22 5.98 16.81 6.52
C SER A 22 6.85 18.00 6.12
N SER A 23 6.40 19.21 6.44
CA SER A 23 7.11 20.46 6.12
C SER A 23 8.48 20.58 6.79
N ASP A 24 8.70 19.90 7.91
CA ASP A 24 9.97 19.81 8.63
C ASP A 24 10.84 18.63 8.16
N GLY A 25 10.43 17.92 7.10
CA GLY A 25 11.22 16.86 6.47
C GLY A 25 11.09 15.49 7.13
N GLN A 26 10.14 15.28 8.05
CA GLN A 26 9.92 13.96 8.65
C GLN A 26 9.04 13.08 7.75
N GLY A 27 9.39 11.80 7.63
CA GLY A 27 8.56 10.82 6.92
C GLY A 27 7.26 10.56 7.67
N ILE A 28 6.12 10.93 7.07
CA ILE A 28 4.78 10.80 7.68
C ILE A 28 3.94 9.67 7.07
N GLY A 29 4.41 9.06 5.99
CA GLY A 29 3.78 7.90 5.40
C GLY A 29 4.57 7.38 4.20
N LEU A 30 4.29 6.16 3.82
CA LEU A 30 4.90 5.51 2.68
C LEU A 30 3.91 4.54 2.03
N CYS A 31 4.01 4.39 0.71
CA CYS A 31 3.35 3.35 -0.04
C CYS A 31 4.37 2.73 -0.98
N HIS A 32 4.47 1.40 -1.00
CA HIS A 32 5.43 0.69 -1.83
C HIS A 32 4.89 -0.69 -2.23
N ALA A 33 5.55 -1.34 -3.17
CA ALA A 33 5.25 -2.72 -3.48
C ALA A 33 5.82 -3.61 -2.36
N ALA A 34 4.96 -4.33 -1.64
CA ALA A 34 5.40 -5.39 -0.72
C ALA A 34 6.18 -6.46 -1.48
N PHE A 35 5.73 -6.77 -2.69
CA PHE A 35 6.43 -7.56 -3.69
C PHE A 35 5.91 -7.24 -5.09
N ILE A 36 6.71 -7.58 -6.11
CA ILE A 36 6.31 -7.53 -7.52
C ILE A 36 6.55 -8.91 -8.13
N GLY A 37 5.53 -9.48 -8.78
CA GLY A 37 5.62 -10.81 -9.39
C GLY A 37 4.40 -11.13 -10.26
N GLY A 38 4.60 -11.91 -11.33
CA GLY A 38 3.50 -12.29 -12.23
C GLY A 38 2.81 -11.12 -12.92
N GLY A 39 3.48 -9.98 -13.07
CA GLY A 39 2.90 -8.74 -13.62
C GLY A 39 2.04 -7.94 -12.63
N LEU A 40 2.04 -8.32 -11.34
CA LEU A 40 1.31 -7.63 -10.27
C LEU A 40 2.27 -6.98 -9.28
N ALA A 41 1.88 -5.83 -8.73
CA ALA A 41 2.57 -5.16 -7.62
C ALA A 41 1.64 -5.10 -6.41
N GLU A 42 1.98 -5.82 -5.33
CA GLU A 42 1.18 -5.85 -4.11
C GLU A 42 1.37 -4.57 -3.30
N LEU A 43 0.31 -3.78 -3.15
CA LEU A 43 0.35 -2.50 -2.46
C LEU A 43 0.49 -2.70 -0.94
N SER A 44 1.54 -2.13 -0.37
CA SER A 44 1.70 -1.89 1.06
C SER A 44 1.64 -0.41 1.33
N ILE A 45 0.89 0.00 2.35
CA ILE A 45 0.75 1.41 2.71
C ILE A 45 0.70 1.62 4.22
N HIS A 46 1.44 2.62 4.68
CA HIS A 46 1.43 3.08 6.06
C HIS A 46 1.41 4.61 6.11
N VAL A 47 0.61 5.17 7.02
CA VAL A 47 0.63 6.60 7.35
C VAL A 47 0.69 6.72 8.87
N ASN A 48 1.54 7.61 9.37
CA ASN A 48 1.67 7.89 10.80
C ASN A 48 0.32 8.30 11.38
N LYS A 49 -0.01 7.82 12.58
CA LYS A 49 -1.33 8.04 13.19
C LYS A 49 -1.72 9.52 13.30
N SER A 50 -0.75 10.37 13.61
CA SER A 50 -0.90 11.84 13.70
C SER A 50 -1.19 12.51 12.34
N ALA A 51 -0.76 11.91 11.23
CA ALA A 51 -0.95 12.44 9.88
C ALA A 51 -2.18 11.85 9.15
N ARG A 52 -2.77 10.77 9.66
CA ARG A 52 -3.97 10.14 9.06
C ARG A 52 -5.15 11.11 9.02
N GLY A 53 -6.08 10.86 8.09
CA GLY A 53 -7.30 11.66 7.90
C GLY A 53 -7.11 12.93 7.06
N GLN A 54 -5.88 13.22 6.62
CA GLN A 54 -5.54 14.41 5.83
C GLN A 54 -5.34 14.10 4.34
N GLY A 55 -5.69 12.89 3.89
CA GLY A 55 -5.58 12.49 2.48
C GLY A 55 -4.22 11.94 2.04
N PHE A 56 -3.19 11.94 2.87
CA PHE A 56 -1.85 11.43 2.50
C PHE A 56 -1.86 9.99 2.00
N GLY A 57 -2.61 9.09 2.66
CA GLY A 57 -2.72 7.70 2.23
C GLY A 57 -3.30 7.55 0.82
N PHE A 58 -4.32 8.36 0.50
CA PHE A 58 -4.92 8.37 -0.83
C PHE A 58 -3.93 8.87 -1.88
N GLN A 59 -3.20 9.95 -1.61
CA GLN A 59 -2.23 10.50 -2.55
C GLN A 59 -1.05 9.55 -2.79
N LEU A 60 -0.54 8.93 -1.73
CA LEU A 60 0.51 7.91 -1.81
C LEU A 60 0.07 6.73 -2.69
N ALA A 61 -1.09 6.15 -2.42
CA ALA A 61 -1.62 5.04 -3.21
C ALA A 61 -1.91 5.44 -4.66
N ARG A 62 -2.44 6.66 -4.90
CA ARG A 62 -2.67 7.18 -6.25
C ARG A 62 -1.38 7.30 -7.06
N ASN A 63 -0.32 7.82 -6.46
CA ASN A 63 0.99 7.94 -7.12
C ASN A 63 1.58 6.56 -7.41
N PHE A 64 1.50 5.64 -6.43
CA PHE A 64 1.92 4.25 -6.59
C PHE A 64 1.21 3.58 -7.78
N ILE A 65 -0.12 3.70 -7.87
CA ILE A 65 -0.91 3.16 -8.99
C ILE A 65 -0.43 3.75 -10.32
N GLY A 66 -0.21 5.06 -10.40
CA GLY A 66 0.29 5.71 -11.61
C GLY A 66 1.64 5.14 -12.07
N ASP A 67 2.57 4.98 -11.14
CA ASP A 67 3.89 4.41 -11.46
C ASP A 67 3.83 2.94 -11.86
N CYS A 68 3.00 2.14 -11.20
CA CYS A 68 2.78 0.74 -11.60
C CYS A 68 2.32 0.68 -13.06
N LEU A 69 1.29 1.45 -13.41
CA LEU A 69 0.73 1.48 -14.77
C LEU A 69 1.75 1.98 -15.80
N ASN A 70 2.52 3.03 -15.47
CA ASN A 70 3.59 3.54 -16.34
C ASN A 70 4.70 2.51 -16.60
N ARG A 71 4.94 1.60 -15.64
CA ARG A 71 5.93 0.52 -15.73
C ARG A 71 5.35 -0.78 -16.29
N GLY A 72 4.08 -0.81 -16.70
CA GLY A 72 3.42 -1.99 -17.25
C GLY A 72 3.13 -3.08 -16.21
N VAL A 73 3.05 -2.72 -14.92
CA VAL A 73 2.70 -3.62 -13.82
C VAL A 73 1.32 -3.26 -13.30
N ILE A 74 0.48 -4.26 -13.05
CA ILE A 74 -0.87 -4.03 -12.55
C ILE A 74 -0.81 -3.90 -11.03
N PRO A 75 -1.25 -2.78 -10.43
CA PRO A 75 -1.31 -2.67 -8.98
C PRO A 75 -2.36 -3.65 -8.44
N ASN A 76 -2.01 -4.34 -7.36
CA ASN A 76 -2.89 -5.25 -6.64
C ASN A 76 -3.00 -4.82 -5.18
N TRP A 77 -4.14 -5.09 -4.55
CA TRP A 77 -4.33 -4.80 -3.14
C TRP A 77 -5.11 -5.93 -2.49
N THR A 78 -4.40 -6.77 -1.73
CA THR A 78 -5.01 -7.74 -0.82
C THR A 78 -5.62 -6.99 0.37
N CYS A 79 -6.87 -6.61 0.20
CA CYS A 79 -7.59 -5.81 1.19
C CYS A 79 -8.46 -6.69 2.07
N ASP A 80 -8.18 -6.73 3.38
CA ASP A 80 -9.14 -7.24 4.35
C ASP A 80 -10.40 -6.37 4.33
N THR A 81 -11.54 -6.95 4.00
CA THR A 81 -12.82 -6.24 3.93
C THR A 81 -13.32 -5.76 5.29
N GLN A 82 -12.80 -6.34 6.40
CA GLN A 82 -13.07 -5.87 7.76
C GLN A 82 -12.26 -4.61 8.11
N ASN A 83 -11.17 -4.32 7.38
CA ASN A 83 -10.48 -3.04 7.45
C ASN A 83 -11.24 -1.99 6.62
N VAL A 84 -12.40 -1.56 7.13
CA VAL A 84 -13.33 -0.65 6.43
C VAL A 84 -12.64 0.60 5.86
N PRO A 85 -11.72 1.30 6.57
CA PRO A 85 -11.00 2.43 5.99
C PRO A 85 -10.15 2.05 4.77
N SER A 86 -9.42 0.94 4.84
CA SER A 86 -8.61 0.43 3.72
C SER A 86 -9.50 0.04 2.54
N PHE A 87 -10.59 -0.68 2.80
CA PHE A 87 -11.52 -1.14 1.77
C PHE A 87 -12.17 0.02 1.03
N ARG A 88 -12.67 1.03 1.75
CA ARG A 88 -13.23 2.25 1.14
C ARG A 88 -12.18 3.02 0.32
N MET A 89 -10.94 3.07 0.80
CA MET A 89 -9.85 3.73 0.06
C MET A 89 -9.54 3.00 -1.25
N ALA A 90 -9.48 1.66 -1.23
CA ALA A 90 -9.30 0.86 -2.43
C ALA A 90 -10.42 1.11 -3.46
N GLN A 91 -11.68 1.12 -3.03
CA GLN A 91 -12.83 1.45 -3.90
C GLN A 91 -12.72 2.87 -4.49
N LYS A 92 -12.37 3.87 -3.67
CA LYS A 92 -12.21 5.26 -4.12
C LYS A 92 -11.09 5.43 -5.14
N LEU A 93 -10.05 4.59 -5.06
CA LEU A 93 -8.93 4.56 -6.00
C LEU A 93 -9.25 3.78 -7.29
N GLY A 94 -10.43 3.17 -7.38
CA GLY A 94 -10.88 2.46 -8.58
C GLY A 94 -10.52 0.97 -8.62
N PHE A 95 -9.99 0.42 -7.54
CA PHE A 95 -9.83 -1.04 -7.44
C PHE A 95 -11.21 -1.71 -7.47
N LYS A 96 -11.25 -2.88 -8.10
CA LYS A 96 -12.44 -3.74 -8.16
C LYS A 96 -12.15 -5.03 -7.42
N GLU A 97 -13.15 -5.52 -6.70
CA GLU A 97 -13.08 -6.85 -6.10
C GLU A 97 -12.92 -7.90 -7.22
N ASN A 98 -11.87 -8.71 -7.14
CA ASN A 98 -11.60 -9.77 -8.11
C ASN A 98 -11.84 -11.16 -7.49
N THR A 99 -11.23 -11.42 -6.33
CA THR A 99 -11.28 -12.72 -5.66
C THR A 99 -11.55 -12.53 -4.17
N LYS A 100 -12.50 -13.29 -3.64
CA LYS A 100 -12.75 -13.39 -2.20
C LYS A 100 -11.91 -14.50 -1.59
N TYR A 101 -11.38 -14.27 -0.41
CA TYR A 101 -10.56 -15.23 0.32
C TYR A 101 -10.91 -15.20 1.81
N ASN A 102 -10.66 -16.31 2.50
CA ASN A 102 -10.73 -16.34 3.95
C ASN A 102 -9.36 -15.97 4.52
N LEU A 103 -9.34 -15.01 5.42
CA LEU A 103 -8.13 -14.61 6.12
C LEU A 103 -8.09 -15.31 7.48
N PHE A 104 -7.03 -16.08 7.71
CA PHE A 104 -6.82 -16.80 8.98
C PHE A 104 -5.75 -16.09 9.79
N SER A 105 -6.03 -15.79 11.06
CA SER A 105 -5.07 -15.27 12.02
C SER A 105 -4.97 -16.18 13.24
N SER A 106 -3.80 -16.20 13.87
CA SER A 106 -3.60 -16.89 15.14
C SER A 106 -3.52 -15.90 16.29
N ILE A 107 -3.59 -16.39 17.53
CA ILE A 107 -3.37 -15.56 18.74
C ILE A 107 -1.97 -14.93 18.80
N TYR A 108 -1.00 -15.47 18.06
CA TYR A 108 0.37 -14.94 17.99
C TYR A 108 0.52 -13.84 16.95
N THR A 109 -0.43 -13.69 16.03
CA THR A 109 -0.45 -12.64 15.02
C THR A 109 -1.88 -12.15 14.83
N PRO A 110 -2.46 -11.50 15.86
CA PRO A 110 -3.83 -11.03 15.79
C PRO A 110 -3.94 -9.93 14.73
N ILE A 111 -4.99 -10.02 13.90
CA ILE A 111 -5.35 -8.94 12.99
C ILE A 111 -6.09 -7.89 13.79
N LEU A 112 -5.48 -6.70 13.90
CA LEU A 112 -6.07 -5.56 14.58
C LEU A 112 -6.39 -4.49 13.54
N HIS A 113 -7.67 -4.17 13.40
CA HIS A 113 -8.10 -3.02 12.62
C HIS A 113 -8.40 -1.87 13.56
N GLU A 114 -7.84 -0.71 13.24
CA GLU A 114 -8.30 0.52 13.88
C GLU A 114 -9.71 0.83 13.37
N PRO A 115 -10.63 1.26 14.26
CA PRO A 115 -11.97 1.63 13.85
C PRO A 115 -11.93 2.76 12.82
N SER A 116 -12.89 2.74 11.89
CA SER A 116 -13.08 3.86 10.98
C SER A 116 -13.36 5.14 11.77
N ARG A 117 -12.70 6.22 11.39
CA ARG A 117 -13.05 7.55 11.90
C ARG A 117 -14.46 7.90 11.41
N THR A 118 -15.31 8.35 12.34
CA THR A 118 -16.66 8.88 12.06
C THR A 118 -16.59 10.18 11.27
#